data_AF-A0A3A4X0X1-F1
#
_entry.id   AF-A0A3A4X0X1-F1
#
_cell.length_a   1.000
_cell.length_b   1.000
_cell.length_c   1.000
_cell.angle_alpha   90.00
_cell.angle_beta   90.00
_cell.angle_gamma   90.00
#
_symmetry.space_group_name_H-M   'P 1'
#
loop_
_entity.id
_entity.type
_entity.pdbx_description
1 polymer ?
#
loop_
_entity_poly.entity_id
_entity_poly.type
_entity_poly.pdbx_seq_one_letter_code
_entity_poly.pdbx_strand_id
1 'polypeptide(L)'
;MEAKQTVLMLFAVLLLFFLCGMIFLGDNGLSELRFLKESHRKLTEDNESVVRKSLSFYREIKRLEGDIDYIESVARQELGFISKDEFIFKIGESGGKTP
;
A
#
# COMPACT_ATOMS: atom_id res chain seq x y z
N MET A 1 23.97 22.03 56.73
CA MET A 1 22.68 21.70 56.10
C MET A 1 22.25 20.39 56.70
N GLU A 2 21.19 20.43 57.52
CA GLU A 2 20.72 19.26 58.27
C GLU A 2 20.43 18.12 57.29
N ALA A 3 20.86 16.89 57.60
CA ALA A 3 20.70 15.73 56.70
C ALA A 3 19.26 15.56 56.17
N LYS A 4 18.27 16.02 56.95
CA LYS A 4 16.85 16.08 56.59
C LYS A 4 16.56 16.96 55.37
N GLN A 5 17.24 18.11 55.25
CA GLN A 5 17.07 19.04 54.12
C GLN A 5 17.65 18.48 52.82
N THR A 6 18.80 17.80 52.89
CA THR A 6 19.40 17.13 51.73
C THR A 6 18.52 16.00 51.21
N VAL A 7 17.94 15.20 52.10
CA VAL A 7 16.99 14.13 51.73
C VAL A 7 15.72 14.71 51.09
N LEU A 8 15.18 15.79 51.66
CA LEU A 8 14.01 16.49 51.09
C LEU A 8 14.30 17.04 49.69
N MET A 9 15.46 17.66 49.49
CA MET A 9 15.87 18.15 48.17
C MET A 9 16.08 17.02 47.17
N LEU A 10 16.70 15.92 47.56
CA LEU A 10 16.89 14.76 46.69
C LEU A 10 15.53 14.20 46.24
N PHE A 11 14.57 14.10 47.17
CA PHE A 11 13.23 13.62 46.87
C PHE A 11 12.48 14.56 45.93
N ALA A 12 12.60 15.89 46.13
CA ALA A 12 12.01 16.89 45.24
C ALA A 12 12.59 16.82 43.82
N VAL A 13 13.90 16.62 43.68
CA VAL A 13 14.56 16.44 42.37
C VAL A 13 14.09 15.16 41.70
N LEU A 14 14.01 14.05 42.45
CA LEU A 14 13.53 12.76 41.93
C LEU A 14 12.07 12.84 41.45
N LEU A 15 11.22 13.52 42.21
CA LEU A 15 9.83 13.77 41.85
C LEU A 15 9.72 14.62 40.58
N LEU A 16 10.56 15.64 40.43
CA LEU A 16 10.60 16.48 39.23
C LEU A 16 11.00 15.67 38.00
N PHE A 17 12.05 14.84 38.10
CA PHE A 17 12.46 13.95 37.00
C PHE A 17 11.39 12.92 36.65
N PHE A 18 10.69 12.38 37.65
CA PHE A 18 9.57 11.46 37.43
C PHE A 18 8.41 12.13 36.70
N LEU A 19 8.05 13.36 37.09
CA LEU A 19 7.00 14.13 36.42
C LEU A 19 7.38 14.52 34.99
N CYS A 20 8.61 14.98 34.77
CA CYS A 20 9.13 15.23 33.43
C CYS A 20 9.14 13.95 32.60
N GLY A 21 9.59 12.83 33.17
CA GLY A 21 9.54 11.52 32.55
C GLY A 21 8.12 11.12 32.12
N MET A 22 7.12 11.31 32.98
CA MET A 22 5.72 11.08 32.63
C MET A 22 5.20 12.01 31.53
N ILE A 23 5.73 13.22 31.37
CA ILE A 23 5.33 14.11 30.26
C ILE A 23 5.96 13.62 28.93
N PHE A 24 7.18 13.08 28.97
CA PHE A 24 7.85 12.53 27.79
C PHE A 24 7.37 11.11 27.40
N LEU A 25 7.04 10.27 28.39
CA LEU A 25 6.61 8.87 28.22
C LEU A 25 5.09 8.65 28.36
N GLY A 26 4.34 9.62 28.91
CA GLY A 26 2.91 9.49 29.13
C GLY A 26 2.13 9.50 27.83
N ASP A 27 1.00 8.81 27.85
CA ASP A 27 0.22 8.34 26.69
C ASP A 27 -0.13 9.38 25.61
N ASN A 28 0.04 10.69 25.85
CA ASN A 28 -0.35 11.78 24.93
C ASN A 28 0.81 12.66 24.41
N GLY A 29 2.08 12.24 24.57
CA GLY A 29 3.26 13.09 24.30
C GLY A 29 3.78 13.09 22.85
N LEU A 30 4.89 12.41 22.59
CA LEU A 30 5.59 12.44 21.30
C LEU A 30 5.38 11.18 20.45
N SER A 31 4.98 10.07 21.08
CA SER A 31 4.74 8.78 20.42
C SER A 31 3.40 8.78 19.68
N GLU A 32 2.34 9.32 20.29
CA GLU A 32 1.00 9.33 19.69
C GLU A 32 0.93 10.26 18.47
N LEU A 33 1.56 11.44 18.52
CA LEU A 33 1.64 12.33 17.35
C LEU A 33 2.40 11.67 16.18
N ARG A 34 3.45 10.90 16.49
CA ARG A 34 4.19 10.14 15.46
C ARG A 34 3.35 9.01 14.90
N PHE A 35 2.66 8.25 15.75
CA PHE A 35 1.80 7.14 15.32
C PHE A 35 0.60 7.63 14.51
N LEU A 36 -0.02 8.74 14.90
CA LEU A 36 -1.14 9.36 14.20
C LEU A 36 -0.69 9.93 12.84
N LYS A 37 0.49 10.55 12.77
CA LYS A 37 1.07 11.04 11.51
C LYS A 37 1.45 9.90 10.57
N GLU A 38 1.99 8.80 11.09
CA GLU A 38 2.30 7.59 10.32
C GLU A 38 1.03 6.94 9.76
N SER A 39 -0.03 6.88 10.58
CA SER A 39 -1.32 6.31 10.20
C SER A 39 -2.03 7.16 9.15
N HIS A 40 -2.00 8.49 9.29
CA HIS A 40 -2.53 9.41 8.30
C HIS A 40 -1.75 9.33 6.98
N ARG A 41 -0.43 9.18 7.03
CA ARG A 41 0.41 9.01 5.83
C ARG A 41 0.06 7.73 5.08
N LYS A 42 -0.04 6.59 5.77
CA LYS A 42 -0.44 5.31 5.17
C LYS A 42 -1.84 5.39 4.55
N LEU A 43 -2.79 5.97 5.26
CA LEU A 43 -4.17 6.09 4.77
C LEU A 43 -4.26 6.99 3.52
N THR A 44 -3.43 8.04 3.45
CA THR A 44 -3.35 8.92 2.28
C THR A 44 -2.74 8.19 1.08
N GLU A 45 -1.64 7.47 1.29
CA GLU A 45 -0.98 6.65 0.26
C GLU A 45 -1.92 5.57 -0.29
N ASP A 46 -2.65 4.88 0.59
CA ASP A 46 -3.63 3.87 0.21
C ASP A 46 -4.78 4.49 -0.59
N ASN A 47 -5.32 5.61 -0.15
CA ASN A 47 -6.41 6.31 -0.84
C ASN A 47 -5.99 6.77 -2.25
N GLU A 48 -4.81 7.37 -2.38
CA GLU A 48 -4.28 7.73 -3.70
C GLU A 48 -4.10 6.50 -4.62
N SER A 49 -3.66 5.37 -4.06
CA SER A 49 -3.51 4.14 -4.83
C SER A 49 -4.87 3.63 -5.36
N VAL A 50 -5.93 3.73 -4.56
CA VAL A 50 -7.30 3.34 -4.92
C VAL A 50 -7.86 4.28 -5.98
N VAL A 51 -7.66 5.59 -5.82
CA VAL A 51 -8.09 6.59 -6.83
C VAL A 51 -7.38 6.36 -8.16
N ARG A 52 -6.07 6.10 -8.16
CA ARG A 52 -5.32 5.78 -9.38
C ARG A 52 -5.85 4.53 -10.08
N LYS A 53 -6.15 3.46 -9.33
CA LYS A 53 -6.75 2.23 -9.86
C LYS A 53 -8.17 2.46 -10.41
N SER A 54 -8.98 3.24 -9.70
CA SER A 54 -10.32 3.59 -10.18
C SER A 54 -10.25 4.35 -11.52
N LEU A 55 -9.34 5.31 -11.66
CA LEU A 55 -9.11 6.04 -12.91
C LEU A 55 -8.54 5.18 -14.04
N SER A 56 -7.72 4.15 -13.75
CA SER A 56 -7.26 3.22 -14.78
C SER A 56 -8.39 2.33 -15.26
N PHE A 57 -9.18 1.75 -14.34
CA PHE A 57 -10.33 0.92 -14.71
C PHE A 57 -11.38 1.69 -15.49
N TYR A 58 -11.68 2.93 -15.11
CA TYR A 58 -12.65 3.74 -15.86
C TYR A 58 -12.17 4.03 -17.29
N ARG A 59 -10.87 4.27 -17.48
CA ARG A 59 -10.27 4.44 -18.82
C ARG A 59 -10.33 3.16 -19.63
N GLU A 60 -10.09 2.02 -19.01
CA GLU A 60 -10.17 0.71 -19.65
C GLU A 60 -11.59 0.37 -20.09
N ILE A 61 -12.59 0.55 -19.21
CA ILE A 61 -14.01 0.40 -19.54
C ILE A 61 -14.38 1.27 -20.73
N LYS A 62 -14.01 2.56 -20.71
CA LYS A 62 -14.31 3.49 -21.81
C LYS A 62 -13.71 3.04 -23.14
N ARG A 63 -12.53 2.42 -23.13
CA ARG A 63 -11.91 1.87 -24.35
C ARG A 63 -12.61 0.59 -24.78
N LEU A 64 -12.95 -0.30 -23.85
CA LEU A 64 -13.73 -1.51 -24.13
C LEU A 64 -15.15 -1.23 -24.64
N GLU A 65 -15.72 -0.05 -24.38
CA GLU A 65 -17.05 0.32 -24.88
C GLU A 65 -17.03 0.92 -26.30
N GLY A 66 -15.94 1.57 -26.70
CA GLY A 66 -15.91 2.40 -27.92
C GLY A 66 -14.85 2.05 -28.96
N ASP A 67 -13.91 1.16 -28.64
CA ASP A 67 -12.75 0.84 -29.47
C ASP A 67 -12.71 -0.66 -29.79
N ILE A 68 -13.21 -1.03 -30.96
CA ILE A 68 -13.34 -2.43 -31.39
C ILE A 68 -11.97 -3.13 -31.51
N ASP A 69 -10.94 -2.39 -31.93
CA ASP A 69 -9.58 -2.90 -32.09
C ASP A 69 -8.96 -3.19 -30.71
N TYR A 70 -9.24 -2.33 -29.72
CA TYR A 70 -8.84 -2.57 -28.35
C TYR A 70 -9.52 -3.80 -27.75
N ILE A 71 -10.84 -3.97 -27.96
CA ILE A 71 -11.57 -5.17 -27.51
C ILE A 71 -10.97 -6.43 -28.12
N GLU A 72 -10.67 -6.44 -29.42
CA GLU A 72 -10.05 -7.58 -30.09
C GLU A 72 -8.67 -7.89 -29.49
N SER A 73 -7.86 -6.86 -29.23
CA SER A 73 -6.53 -7.04 -28.60
C SER A 73 -6.62 -7.68 -27.21
N VAL A 74 -7.56 -7.23 -26.37
CA VAL A 74 -7.80 -7.78 -25.02
C VAL A 74 -8.34 -9.21 -25.11
N ALA A 75 -9.28 -9.46 -26.02
CA ALA A 75 -9.83 -10.81 -26.24
C ALA A 75 -8.73 -11.80 -26.69
N ARG A 76 -7.81 -11.38 -27.57
CA ARG A 76 -6.67 -12.20 -28.00
C ARG A 76 -5.65 -12.42 -26.87
N GLN A 77 -5.30 -11.37 -26.13
CA GLN A 77 -4.21 -11.42 -25.15
C GLN A 77 -4.62 -12.06 -23.82
N GLU A 78 -5.80 -11.72 -23.31
CA GLU A 78 -6.26 -12.15 -21.99
C GLU A 78 -7.14 -13.40 -22.04
N LEU A 79 -7.96 -13.53 -23.09
CA LEU A 79 -8.93 -14.63 -23.22
C LEU A 79 -8.49 -15.69 -24.25
N GLY A 80 -7.43 -15.42 -25.03
CA GLY A 80 -6.95 -16.34 -26.08
C GLY A 80 -7.93 -16.49 -27.24
N PHE A 81 -8.85 -15.54 -27.44
CA PHE A 81 -9.80 -15.57 -28.54
C PHE A 81 -9.10 -15.28 -29.88
N ILE A 82 -9.65 -15.85 -30.95
CA ILE A 82 -9.20 -15.62 -32.32
C ILE A 82 -10.36 -15.09 -33.15
N SER A 83 -10.02 -14.35 -34.20
CA SER A 83 -11.04 -13.89 -35.15
C SER A 83 -11.68 -15.09 -35.87
N LYS A 84 -12.95 -14.95 -36.26
CA LYS A 84 -13.72 -16.05 -36.88
C LYS A 84 -13.08 -16.61 -38.14
N ASP A 85 -12.28 -15.80 -38.83
CA ASP A 85 -11.62 -16.12 -40.09
C ASP A 85 -10.13 -16.50 -39.92
N GLU A 86 -9.65 -16.69 -38.68
CA GLU A 86 -8.26 -17.08 -38.41
C GLU A 86 -8.09 -18.59 -38.14
N PHE A 87 -7.03 -19.17 -38.67
CA PHE A 87 -6.65 -20.58 -38.46
C PHE A 87 -5.34 -20.67 -37.67
N ILE A 88 -5.37 -21.36 -36.53
CA ILE A 88 -4.16 -21.65 -35.74
C ILE A 88 -3.53 -22.95 -36.26
N PHE A 89 -2.34 -22.85 -36.84
CA PHE A 89 -1.53 -24.02 -37.15
C PHE A 89 -0.61 -24.34 -35.97
N LYS A 90 -1.00 -25.35 -35.17
CA LYS A 90 -0.10 -25.92 -34.16
C LYS A 90 0.80 -26.94 -34.86
N ILE A 91 2.06 -26.58 -35.09
CA ILE A 91 3.07 -27.51 -35.60
C ILE A 91 3.29 -28.57 -34.51
N GLY A 92 2.71 -29.75 -34.70
CA GLY A 92 3.04 -30.90 -33.88
C GLY A 92 4.47 -31.30 -34.18
N GLU A 93 5.28 -31.51 -33.15
CA GLU A 93 6.56 -32.21 -33.27
C GLU A 93 6.28 -33.68 -33.62
N SER A 94 5.81 -33.95 -34.83
CA SER A 94 5.89 -35.25 -35.47
C SER A 94 6.94 -35.14 -36.57
N GLY A 95 8.17 -35.01 -36.11
CA GLY A 95 9.33 -35.26 -36.94
C GLY A 95 9.37 -36.75 -37.28
N GLY A 96 8.97 -37.06 -38.50
CA GLY A 96 9.46 -38.20 -39.27
C GLY A 96 9.10 -39.59 -38.77
N LYS A 97 8.18 -40.23 -39.50
CA LYS A 97 8.31 -41.61 -40.01
C LYS A 97 7.18 -41.85 -41.00
N THR A 98 7.45 -41.52 -42.26
CA THR A 98 6.75 -42.06 -43.43
C THR A 98 7.21 -43.51 -43.68
N PRO A 99 6.37 -44.33 -44.34
CA PRO A 99 6.28 -45.79 -44.18
C PRO A 99 7.44 -46.61 -44.75
#